data_AF-A0A3D5CWM2-F1
#
_entry.id   AF-A0A3D5CWM2-F1
#
_cell.length_a   1.000
_cell.length_b   1.000
_cell.length_c   1.000
_cell.angle_alpha   90.00
_cell.angle_beta   90.00
_cell.angle_gamma   90.00
#
_symmetry.space_group_name_H-M   'P 1'
#
loop_
_entity.id
_entity.type
_entity.pdbx_description
1 polymer ?
#
loop_
_entity_poly.entity_id
_entity_poly.type
_entity_poly.pdbx_seq_one_letter_code
_entity_poly.pdbx_strand_id
1 'polypeptide(L)'
;MNKMNQSIVLGLTLITVGGSIAPVTNVFASEKATNFTATNEFDKYYNDLSNEKKVEFERLVSGAHLSQVEQLQILKEKYESDRQPTPRWKIAVIKKIAKWLVAKTGEKTVSDVTNYLFEWQDNLEQGAENWLVNHGWNRTAAHWTVKTASFIFL
;
A
#
# COMPACT_ATOMS: atom_id res chain seq x y z
N MET A 1 -10.46 -44.42 0.98
CA MET A 1 -9.86 -44.58 -0.37
C MET A 1 -10.25 -43.36 -1.20
N ASN A 2 -9.24 -42.69 -1.78
CA ASN A 2 -9.25 -41.32 -2.32
C ASN A 2 -10.39 -40.97 -3.27
N LYS A 3 -10.93 -39.75 -3.13
CA LYS A 3 -11.59 -39.03 -4.24
C LYS A 3 -10.74 -37.79 -4.58
N MET A 4 -10.07 -37.90 -5.73
CA MET A 4 -9.32 -36.84 -6.41
C MET A 4 -10.27 -35.75 -6.90
N ASN A 5 -9.96 -34.50 -6.58
CA ASN A 5 -10.58 -33.31 -7.15
C ASN A 5 -10.04 -33.11 -8.58
N GLN A 6 -10.93 -33.07 -9.57
CA GLN A 6 -10.61 -32.63 -10.93
C GLN A 6 -10.96 -31.15 -11.09
N SER A 7 -9.96 -30.32 -11.34
CA SER A 7 -10.15 -28.91 -11.70
C SER A 7 -10.43 -28.80 -13.19
N ILE A 8 -11.61 -28.25 -13.53
CA ILE A 8 -12.00 -27.90 -14.89
C ILE A 8 -11.32 -26.57 -15.25
N VAL A 9 -10.40 -26.59 -16.22
CA VAL A 9 -9.82 -25.39 -16.82
C VAL A 9 -10.72 -24.97 -17.99
N LEU A 10 -11.41 -23.85 -17.85
CA LEU A 10 -12.14 -23.20 -18.94
C LEU A 10 -11.11 -22.49 -19.83
N GLY A 11 -10.84 -23.08 -20.99
CA GLY A 11 -10.01 -22.49 -22.04
C GLY A 11 -10.75 -21.36 -22.75
N LEU A 12 -10.12 -20.18 -22.81
CA LEU A 12 -10.46 -19.15 -23.78
C LEU A 12 -9.39 -19.15 -24.88
N THR A 13 -9.82 -19.40 -26.10
CA THR A 13 -9.00 -19.40 -27.32
C THR A 13 -8.56 -17.99 -27.70
N LEU A 14 -7.24 -17.80 -27.89
CA LEU A 14 -6.67 -16.59 -28.51
C LEU A 14 -6.57 -16.79 -30.03
N ILE A 15 -7.17 -15.85 -30.76
CA ILE A 15 -7.08 -15.73 -32.22
C ILE A 15 -5.70 -15.16 -32.56
N THR A 16 -4.98 -15.83 -33.44
CA THR A 16 -3.65 -15.47 -33.93
C THR A 16 -3.71 -14.24 -34.84
N VAL A 17 -2.88 -13.23 -34.57
CA VAL A 17 -2.39 -12.31 -35.61
C VAL A 17 -0.89 -12.10 -35.40
N GLY A 18 -0.15 -12.26 -36.49
CA GLY A 18 1.30 -12.40 -36.52
C GLY A 18 2.06 -11.15 -36.13
N GLY A 19 3.16 -11.39 -35.43
CA GLY A 19 4.21 -10.44 -35.11
C GLY A 19 5.29 -11.23 -34.39
N SER A 20 6.44 -11.40 -35.04
CA SER A 20 7.58 -12.15 -34.51
C SER A 20 8.05 -11.55 -33.18
N ILE A 21 7.65 -12.18 -32.08
CA ILE A 21 8.23 -11.95 -30.75
C ILE A 21 9.34 -12.99 -30.53
N ALA A 22 10.56 -12.50 -30.33
CA ALA A 22 11.65 -13.32 -29.82
C ALA A 22 11.20 -13.96 -28.50
N PRO A 23 11.59 -15.22 -28.20
CA PRO A 23 11.24 -15.84 -26.93
C PRO A 23 11.91 -15.05 -25.80
N VAL A 24 11.10 -14.32 -25.03
CA VAL A 24 11.53 -13.82 -23.72
C VAL A 24 11.64 -15.05 -22.83
N THR A 25 12.87 -15.45 -22.53
CA THR A 25 13.12 -16.42 -21.46
C THR A 25 12.77 -15.75 -20.14
N ASN A 26 11.55 -15.98 -19.65
CA ASN A 26 11.24 -15.74 -18.25
C ASN A 26 12.08 -16.72 -17.44
N VAL A 27 13.25 -16.27 -17.00
CA VAL A 27 14.04 -16.99 -16.01
C VAL A 27 13.28 -16.84 -14.70
N PHE A 28 12.51 -17.86 -14.32
CA PHE A 28 12.04 -18.00 -12.94
C PHE A 28 13.30 -18.12 -12.08
N ALA A 29 13.67 -17.02 -11.42
CA ALA A 29 14.72 -17.02 -10.44
C ALA A 29 14.35 -18.03 -9.35
N SER A 30 15.16 -19.09 -9.25
CA SER A 30 15.08 -20.13 -8.25
C SER A 30 14.98 -19.50 -6.84
N GLU A 31 13.89 -19.79 -6.15
CA GLU A 31 13.61 -19.33 -4.78
C GLU A 31 14.60 -19.93 -3.79
N LYS A 32 15.77 -19.31 -3.63
CA LYS A 32 16.66 -19.61 -2.50
C LYS A 32 17.65 -18.49 -2.17
N ALA A 33 17.18 -17.27 -1.90
CA ALA A 33 17.99 -16.21 -1.27
C ALA A 33 17.22 -14.98 -0.72
N THR A 34 15.92 -15.05 -0.42
CA THR A 34 15.13 -13.84 -0.05
C THR A 34 14.92 -13.61 1.44
N ASN A 35 15.05 -14.63 2.29
CA ASN A 35 14.68 -14.49 3.72
C ASN A 35 15.69 -13.72 4.58
N PHE A 36 16.99 -13.78 4.24
CA PHE A 36 18.03 -13.12 5.05
C PHE A 36 18.07 -11.59 4.87
N THR A 37 17.79 -11.08 3.66
CA THR A 37 17.80 -9.64 3.38
C THR A 37 16.54 -8.94 3.90
N ALA A 38 15.38 -9.57 3.74
CA ALA A 38 14.10 -9.02 4.21
C ALA A 38 14.04 -8.86 5.74
N THR A 39 14.62 -9.80 6.49
CA THR A 39 14.65 -9.73 7.97
C THR A 39 15.53 -8.56 8.44
N ASN A 40 16.69 -8.37 7.82
CA ASN A 40 17.61 -7.28 8.16
C ASN A 40 17.04 -5.88 7.83
N GLU A 41 16.31 -5.75 6.71
CA GLU A 41 15.65 -4.50 6.35
C GLU A 41 14.44 -4.20 7.24
N PHE A 42 13.65 -5.22 7.58
CA PHE A 42 12.54 -5.07 8.52
C PHE A 42 13.02 -4.56 9.87
N ASP A 43 13.99 -5.24 10.48
CA ASP A 43 14.54 -4.86 11.78
C ASP A 43 15.14 -3.46 11.75
N LYS A 44 15.82 -3.10 10.65
CA LYS A 44 16.36 -1.75 10.47
C LYS A 44 15.26 -0.69 10.54
N TYR A 45 14.19 -0.83 9.74
CA TYR A 45 13.15 0.19 9.67
C TYR A 45 12.24 0.19 10.90
N TYR A 46 11.92 -0.99 11.45
CA TYR A 46 11.13 -1.11 12.67
C TYR A 46 11.88 -0.53 13.88
N ASN A 47 13.19 -0.74 13.99
CA ASN A 47 13.97 -0.19 15.10
C ASN A 47 14.24 1.32 15.00
N ASP A 48 14.08 1.93 13.83
CA ASP A 48 14.12 3.39 13.64
C ASP A 48 12.87 4.08 14.23
N LEU A 49 11.78 3.34 14.44
CA LEU A 49 10.54 3.86 15.02
C LEU A 49 10.70 4.17 16.52
N SER A 50 10.04 5.24 16.98
CA SER A 50 9.80 5.46 18.41
C SER A 50 8.91 4.37 19.00
N ASN A 51 8.92 4.21 20.32
CA ASN A 51 8.09 3.22 21.01
C ASN A 51 6.60 3.42 20.75
N GLU A 52 6.14 4.67 20.67
CA GLU A 52 4.75 5.00 20.36
C GLU A 52 4.38 4.56 18.94
N LYS A 53 5.27 4.80 17.97
CA LYS A 53 5.07 4.40 16.58
C LYS A 53 5.13 2.87 16.41
N LYS A 54 5.92 2.14 17.20
CA LYS A 54 5.89 0.67 17.22
C LYS A 54 4.52 0.14 17.64
N VAL A 55 3.93 0.70 18.69
CA VAL A 55 2.58 0.33 19.14
C VAL A 55 1.52 0.68 18.08
N GLU A 56 1.63 1.84 17.44
CA GLU A 56 0.74 2.22 16.33
C GLU A 56 0.86 1.24 15.15
N PHE A 57 2.08 0.86 14.78
CA PHE A 57 2.34 -0.11 13.73
C PHE A 57 1.76 -1.48 14.05
N GLU A 58 1.93 -2.01 15.26
CA GLU A 58 1.36 -3.30 15.66
C GLU A 58 -0.18 -3.31 15.58
N ARG A 59 -0.82 -2.19 15.94
CA ARG A 59 -2.27 -2.03 15.78
C ARG A 59 -2.67 -2.03 14.30
N LEU A 60 -1.89 -1.40 13.43
CA LEU A 60 -2.11 -1.44 11.98
C LEU A 60 -2.01 -2.88 11.44
N VAL A 61 -0.94 -3.59 11.81
CA VAL A 61 -0.72 -4.97 11.38
C VAL A 61 -1.87 -5.87 11.79
N SER A 62 -2.29 -5.78 13.06
CA SER A 62 -3.40 -6.57 13.58
C SER A 62 -4.74 -6.17 12.97
N GLY A 63 -4.97 -4.88 12.74
CA GLY A 63 -6.27 -4.36 12.31
C GLY A 63 -6.54 -4.50 10.82
N ALA A 64 -5.52 -4.26 10.01
CA ALA A 64 -5.59 -4.37 8.56
C ALA A 64 -5.20 -5.77 8.04
N HIS A 65 -4.82 -6.69 8.94
CA HIS A 65 -4.36 -8.05 8.62
C HIS A 65 -3.20 -8.07 7.60
N LEU A 66 -2.20 -7.22 7.85
CA LEU A 66 -1.11 -6.97 6.89
C LEU A 66 -0.15 -8.17 6.77
N SER A 67 0.16 -8.56 5.53
CA SER A 67 1.22 -9.51 5.22
C SER A 67 2.61 -8.95 5.53
N GLN A 68 3.62 -9.81 5.68
CA GLN A 68 5.01 -9.38 5.94
C GLN A 68 5.55 -8.44 4.87
N VAL A 69 5.14 -8.62 3.60
CA VAL A 69 5.55 -7.76 2.49
C VAL A 69 4.96 -6.36 2.64
N GLU A 70 3.67 -6.26 2.97
CA GLU A 70 3.00 -4.98 3.21
C GLU A 70 3.57 -4.26 4.43
N GLN A 71 3.88 -5.01 5.49
CA GLN A 71 4.54 -4.50 6.69
C GLN A 71 5.89 -3.85 6.35
N LEU A 72 6.76 -4.56 5.62
CA LEU A 72 8.06 -4.03 5.20
C LEU A 72 7.91 -2.78 4.32
N GLN A 73 6.95 -2.80 3.38
CA GLN A 73 6.69 -1.67 2.49
C GLN A 73 6.26 -0.41 3.27
N ILE A 74 5.35 -0.55 4.24
CA ILE A 74 4.88 0.56 5.08
C ILE A 74 6.03 1.13 5.92
N LEU A 75 6.85 0.28 6.51
CA LEU A 75 8.01 0.69 7.29
C LEU A 75 9.02 1.48 6.44
N LYS A 76 9.27 1.02 5.21
CA LYS A 76 10.14 1.71 4.26
C LYS A 76 9.58 3.06 3.83
N GLU A 77 8.29 3.13 3.48
CA GLU A 77 7.62 4.38 3.11
C GLU A 77 7.68 5.41 4.25
N LYS A 78 7.49 4.97 5.51
CA LYS A 78 7.64 5.83 6.69
C LYS A 78 9.07 6.34 6.83
N TYR A 79 10.05 5.45 6.78
CA TYR A 79 11.47 5.80 6.87
C TYR A 79 11.89 6.83 5.81
N GLU A 80 11.40 6.68 4.57
CA GLU A 80 11.65 7.62 3.47
C GLU A 80 10.91 8.95 3.68
N SER A 81 9.66 8.91 4.17
CA SER A 81 8.86 10.10 4.42
C SER A 81 9.48 11.00 5.49
N ASP A 82 9.97 10.41 6.59
CA ASP A 82 10.57 11.12 7.72
C ASP A 82 11.86 11.87 7.34
N ARG A 83 12.55 11.41 6.29
CA ARG A 83 13.84 11.96 5.83
C ARG A 83 13.72 12.96 4.69
N GLN A 84 12.51 13.25 4.23
CA GLN A 84 12.28 14.26 3.21
C GLN A 84 12.13 15.66 3.83
N PRO A 85 13.06 16.60 3.56
CA PRO A 85 12.94 17.97 4.06
C PRO A 85 11.68 18.62 3.50
N THR A 86 10.77 19.02 4.38
CA THR A 86 9.44 19.50 3.98
C THR A 86 9.25 20.98 4.37
N PRO A 87 9.42 21.92 3.43
CA PRO A 87 9.00 23.30 3.65
C PRO A 87 7.47 23.36 3.52
N ARG A 88 6.77 23.70 4.62
CA ARG A 88 5.28 23.73 4.75
C ARG A 88 4.62 22.36 4.96
N TRP A 89 4.90 21.77 6.12
CA TRP A 89 4.48 20.43 6.54
C TRP A 89 3.00 20.11 6.28
N LYS A 90 2.04 20.98 6.62
CA LYS A 90 0.60 20.69 6.43
C LYS A 90 0.21 20.44 4.97
N ILE A 91 0.56 21.35 4.07
CA ILE A 91 0.20 21.26 2.64
C ILE A 91 0.87 20.03 2.00
N ALA A 92 2.13 19.78 2.34
CA ALA A 92 2.87 18.66 1.80
C ALA A 92 2.30 17.32 2.27
N VAL A 93 1.92 17.22 3.55
CA VAL A 93 1.27 16.02 4.12
C VAL A 93 -0.07 15.75 3.44
N ILE A 94 -0.92 16.76 3.26
CA ILE A 94 -2.19 16.61 2.53
C ILE A 94 -1.96 16.10 1.11
N LYS A 95 -0.96 16.64 0.39
CA LYS A 95 -0.59 16.17 -0.95
C LYS A 95 -0.04 14.74 -0.95
N LYS A 96 0.75 14.34 0.06
CA LYS A 96 1.28 12.97 0.19
C LYS A 96 0.14 11.97 0.40
N ILE A 97 -0.78 12.28 1.32
CA ILE A 97 -1.98 11.46 1.57
C ILE A 97 -2.85 11.38 0.32
N ALA A 98 -3.13 12.50 -0.36
CA ALA A 98 -3.91 12.51 -1.59
C ALA A 98 -3.29 11.62 -2.68
N LYS A 99 -1.97 11.73 -2.90
CA LYS A 99 -1.26 10.88 -3.87
C LYS A 99 -1.38 9.40 -3.51
N TRP A 100 -1.22 9.08 -2.24
CA TRP A 100 -1.30 7.70 -1.76
C TRP A 100 -2.71 7.12 -1.93
N LEU A 101 -3.75 7.88 -1.59
CA LEU A 101 -5.15 7.48 -1.79
C LEU A 101 -5.45 7.25 -3.28
N VAL A 102 -5.04 8.18 -4.15
CA VAL A 102 -5.23 8.05 -5.61
C VAL A 102 -4.52 6.81 -6.16
N ALA A 103 -3.32 6.51 -5.69
CA ALA A 103 -2.60 5.29 -6.09
C ALA A 103 -3.33 4.00 -5.65
N LYS A 104 -4.08 4.05 -4.54
CA LYS A 104 -4.87 2.91 -4.04
C LYS A 104 -6.21 2.76 -4.74
N THR A 105 -6.87 3.85 -5.10
CA THR A 105 -8.17 3.82 -5.78
C THR A 105 -8.06 3.69 -7.30
N GLY A 106 -6.89 3.99 -7.87
CA GLY A 106 -6.72 4.04 -9.32
C GLY A 106 -7.33 5.29 -9.96
N GLU A 107 -7.66 6.31 -9.14
CA GLU A 107 -8.16 7.59 -9.63
C GLU A 107 -7.10 8.33 -10.46
N LYS A 108 -7.52 9.25 -11.32
CA LYS A 108 -6.60 9.98 -12.20
C LYS A 108 -6.15 11.32 -11.64
N THR A 109 -6.97 11.95 -10.79
CA THR A 109 -6.78 13.35 -10.37
C THR A 109 -6.42 13.50 -8.90
N VAL A 110 -5.11 13.62 -8.64
CA VAL A 110 -4.58 14.00 -7.31
C VAL A 110 -5.09 15.37 -6.86
N SER A 111 -5.35 16.29 -7.79
CA SER A 111 -5.88 17.64 -7.50
C SER A 111 -7.21 17.59 -6.75
N ASP A 112 -8.10 16.71 -7.17
CA ASP A 112 -9.49 16.70 -6.68
C ASP A 112 -9.52 16.15 -5.26
N VAL A 113 -8.76 15.08 -5.03
CA VAL A 113 -8.54 14.52 -3.68
C VAL A 113 -7.84 15.53 -2.78
N THR A 114 -6.81 16.22 -3.29
CA THR A 114 -6.08 17.23 -2.51
C THR A 114 -7.00 18.38 -2.10
N ASN A 115 -7.82 18.90 -3.02
CA ASN A 115 -8.76 19.99 -2.75
C ASN A 115 -9.81 19.58 -1.72
N TYR A 116 -10.39 18.38 -1.87
CA TYR A 116 -11.30 17.83 -0.88
C TYR A 116 -10.63 17.73 0.50
N LEU A 117 -9.42 17.18 0.58
CA LEU A 117 -8.72 17.01 1.85
C LEU A 117 -8.30 18.34 2.50
N PHE A 118 -8.14 19.42 1.74
CA PHE A 118 -7.90 20.74 2.32
C PHE A 118 -9.08 21.26 3.14
N GLU A 119 -10.32 20.91 2.77
CA GLU A 119 -11.52 21.22 3.57
C GLU A 119 -11.51 20.48 4.92
N TRP A 120 -10.76 19.39 5.00
CA TRP A 120 -10.60 18.55 6.19
C TRP A 120 -9.22 18.69 6.85
N GLN A 121 -8.50 19.80 6.62
CA GLN A 121 -7.12 19.97 7.09
C GLN A 121 -6.92 19.75 8.61
N ASP A 122 -7.93 20.05 9.43
CA ASP A 122 -7.88 19.91 10.90
C ASP A 122 -8.42 18.54 11.38
N ASN A 123 -8.98 17.74 10.46
CA ASN A 123 -9.46 16.39 10.73
C ASN A 123 -9.23 15.48 9.51
N LEU A 124 -7.95 15.40 9.11
CA LEU A 124 -7.53 14.85 7.83
C LEU A 124 -7.85 13.35 7.69
N GLU A 125 -7.76 12.61 8.80
CA GLU A 125 -8.12 11.19 8.83
C GLU A 125 -9.60 11.00 8.49
N GLN A 126 -10.50 11.73 9.16
CA GLN A 126 -11.93 11.64 8.90
C GLN A 126 -12.27 12.06 7.47
N GLY A 127 -11.61 13.12 6.95
CA GLY A 127 -11.76 13.53 5.56
C GLY A 127 -11.41 12.41 4.59
N ALA A 128 -10.21 11.83 4.74
CA ALA A 128 -9.75 10.74 3.89
C ALA A 128 -10.63 9.50 3.98
N GLU A 129 -11.13 9.15 5.18
CA GLU A 129 -12.03 8.00 5.37
C GLU A 129 -13.36 8.24 4.64
N ASN A 130 -13.96 9.42 4.84
CA ASN A 130 -15.19 9.81 4.17
C ASN A 130 -15.03 9.83 2.65
N TRP A 131 -13.89 10.30 2.15
CA TRP A 131 -13.60 10.31 0.72
C TRP A 131 -13.60 8.91 0.12
N LEU A 132 -12.92 7.94 0.77
CA LEU A 132 -12.91 6.55 0.34
C LEU A 132 -14.29 5.91 0.40
N VAL A 133 -15.04 6.15 1.49
CA VAL A 133 -16.42 5.64 1.64
C VAL A 133 -17.32 6.18 0.53
N ASN A 134 -17.20 7.47 0.19
CA ASN A 134 -17.95 8.08 -0.91
C ASN A 134 -17.57 7.49 -2.28
N HIS A 135 -16.36 6.94 -2.41
CA HIS A 135 -15.91 6.18 -3.59
C HIS A 135 -16.24 4.69 -3.52
N GLY A 136 -17.14 4.29 -2.62
CA GLY A 136 -17.67 2.92 -2.55
C GLY A 136 -16.83 1.94 -1.73
N TRP A 137 -15.80 2.40 -1.03
CA TRP A 137 -15.03 1.54 -0.13
C TRP A 137 -15.85 1.21 1.12
N ASN A 138 -15.72 -0.02 1.61
CA ASN A 138 -16.27 -0.37 2.91
C ASN A 138 -15.56 0.44 4.02
N ARG A 139 -16.31 0.87 5.04
CA ARG A 139 -15.79 1.67 6.16
C ARG A 139 -14.57 1.06 6.84
N THR A 140 -14.53 -0.26 7.02
CA THR A 140 -13.37 -0.94 7.64
C THR A 140 -12.13 -0.83 6.77
N ALA A 141 -12.27 -1.04 5.45
CA ALA A 141 -11.17 -0.91 4.52
C ALA A 141 -10.70 0.55 4.43
N ALA A 142 -11.63 1.51 4.37
CA ALA A 142 -11.33 2.94 4.38
C ALA A 142 -10.57 3.35 5.65
N HIS A 143 -11.05 2.93 6.82
CA HIS A 143 -10.44 3.22 8.11
C HIS A 143 -8.97 2.77 8.16
N TRP A 144 -8.71 1.49 7.88
CA TRP A 144 -7.36 0.95 7.95
C TRP A 144 -6.44 1.52 6.87
N THR A 145 -6.98 1.78 5.67
CA THR A 145 -6.27 2.44 4.57
C THR A 145 -5.79 3.83 5.00
N VAL A 146 -6.65 4.61 5.64
CA VAL A 146 -6.29 5.94 6.15
C VAL A 146 -5.32 5.87 7.31
N LYS A 147 -5.51 4.94 8.26
CA LYS A 147 -4.57 4.75 9.37
C LYS A 147 -3.17 4.39 8.88
N THR A 148 -3.04 3.61 7.80
CA THR A 148 -1.74 3.37 7.17
C THR A 148 -1.14 4.66 6.61
N ALA A 149 -1.92 5.47 5.88
CA ALA A 149 -1.43 6.74 5.37
C ALA A 149 -1.00 7.70 6.48
N SER A 150 -1.79 7.80 7.56
CA SER A 150 -1.44 8.57 8.75
C SER A 150 -0.13 8.10 9.37
N PHE A 151 0.04 6.80 9.57
CA PHE A 151 1.28 6.27 10.15
C PHE A 151 2.51 6.64 9.32
N ILE A 152 2.39 6.64 7.99
CA ILE A 152 3.49 6.95 7.06
C ILE A 152 3.82 8.45 7.03
N PHE A 153 2.80 9.31 7.09
CA PHE A 153 2.94 10.74 6.77
C PHE A 153 2.75 11.70 7.96
N LEU A 154 2.29 11.23 9.11
CA LEU A 154 2.03 11.99 10.35
C LEU A 154 2.86 11.46 11.53
#